data_AF-A0A356X0Q4-F1
#
_entry.id   AF-A0A356X0Q4-F1
#
_cell.length_a   1.000
_cell.length_b   1.000
_cell.length_c   1.000
_cell.angle_alpha   90.00
_cell.angle_beta   90.00
_cell.angle_gamma   90.00
#
_symmetry.space_group_name_H-M   'P 1'
#
loop_
_entity.id
_entity.type
_entity.pdbx_description
1 polymer ?
#
loop_
_entity_poly.entity_id
_entity_poly.type
_entity_poly.pdbx_seq_one_letter_code
_entity_poly.pdbx_strand_id
1 'polypeptide(L)'
;MSIPYQYSMYETSDKRVTVKEVKGVVSAIDREILFEYKVYDMYGNALSNLSKFSIDVDQIKSTEFKKGFPFTGGKLIFEASQWAFFEPLPGSEQGKIVLKIKRRDRDAAIRFSTKLNLYQSQKRLDDMNDR
;
A
#
# COMPACT_ATOMS: atom_id res chain seq x y z
N MET A 1 5.48 -9.51 8.35
CA MET A 1 6.23 -8.24 8.52
C MET A 1 5.25 -7.11 8.23
N SER A 2 5.26 -6.02 9.00
CA SER A 2 4.23 -4.98 8.93
C SER A 2 4.81 -3.57 8.92
N ILE A 3 4.18 -2.64 8.19
CA ILE A 3 4.61 -1.24 8.08
C ILE A 3 3.41 -0.31 8.18
N PRO A 4 3.48 0.73 9.03
CA PRO A 4 2.45 1.76 9.07
C PRO A 4 2.54 2.70 7.85
N TYR A 5 1.39 3.11 7.34
CA TYR A 5 1.28 4.09 6.28
C TYR A 5 0.19 5.12 6.58
N GLN A 6 0.30 6.28 5.93
CA GLN A 6 -0.77 7.27 5.93
C GLN A 6 -0.78 8.09 4.64
N TYR A 7 -1.94 8.46 4.13
CA TYR A 7 -2.05 9.39 3.00
C TYR A 7 -3.36 10.18 3.06
N SER A 8 -3.39 11.30 2.35
CA SER A 8 -4.55 12.18 2.27
C SER A 8 -5.25 11.96 0.93
N MET A 9 -6.57 12.01 0.96
CA MET A 9 -7.45 12.00 -0.20
C MET A 9 -8.25 13.30 -0.20
N TYR A 10 -8.56 13.79 -1.40
CA TYR A 10 -9.37 14.97 -1.60
C TYR A 10 -10.69 14.55 -2.22
N GLU A 11 -11.79 14.91 -1.60
CA GLU A 11 -13.13 14.72 -2.14
C GLU A 11 -13.70 16.08 -2.49
N THR A 12 -13.98 16.29 -3.77
CA THR A 12 -14.54 17.55 -4.27
C THR A 12 -16.05 17.38 -4.43
N SER A 13 -16.79 18.28 -3.79
CA SER A 13 -18.21 18.54 -4.06
C SER A 13 -18.35 19.94 -4.64
N ASP A 14 -19.44 20.23 -5.35
CA ASP A 14 -19.68 21.49 -6.09
C ASP A 14 -19.44 22.80 -5.30
N LYS A 15 -19.35 22.75 -3.96
CA LYS A 15 -19.11 23.91 -3.11
C LYS A 15 -18.02 23.72 -2.04
N ARG A 16 -17.43 22.54 -1.86
CA ARG A 16 -16.44 22.25 -0.80
C ARG A 16 -15.46 21.14 -1.19
N VAL A 17 -14.18 21.37 -0.90
CA VAL A 17 -13.14 20.33 -0.90
C VAL A 17 -13.02 19.80 0.52
N THR A 18 -13.24 18.51 0.70
CA THR A 18 -13.06 17.83 2.00
C THR A 18 -11.79 17.00 1.95
N VAL A 19 -10.93 17.16 2.96
CA VAL A 19 -9.71 16.35 3.10
C VAL A 19 -10.00 15.18 4.03
N LYS A 20 -9.74 13.96 3.54
CA LYS A 20 -9.79 12.72 4.31
C LYS A 20 -8.38 12.17 4.47
N GLU A 21 -8.07 11.56 5.61
CA GLU A 21 -6.79 10.90 5.86
C GLU A 21 -7.01 9.40 6.04
N VAL A 22 -6.30 8.58 5.27
CA VAL A 22 -6.23 7.13 5.48
C VAL A 22 -5.01 6.84 6.33
N LYS A 23 -5.20 6.13 7.44
CA LYS A 23 -4.11 5.60 8.27
C LYS A 23 -4.27 4.10 8.39
N GLY A 24 -3.18 3.37 8.23
CA GLY A 24 -3.24 1.92 8.25
C GLY A 24 -1.89 1.26 8.45
N VAL A 25 -1.91 -0.06 8.40
CA VAL A 25 -0.75 -0.93 8.41
C VAL A 25 -0.88 -1.89 7.23
N VAL A 26 0.20 -2.04 6.48
CA VAL A 26 0.33 -3.08 5.45
C VAL A 26 1.21 -4.18 5.99
N SER A 27 0.77 -5.42 5.84
CA SER A 27 1.46 -6.61 6.34
C SER A 27 1.64 -7.62 5.22
N ALA A 28 2.80 -8.26 5.17
CA ALA A 28 3.01 -9.47 4.38
C ALA A 28 2.90 -10.67 5.34
N ILE A 29 1.91 -11.52 5.12
CA ILE A 29 1.58 -12.72 5.90
C ILE A 29 1.47 -13.87 4.90
N ASP A 30 2.34 -14.87 5.02
CA ASP A 30 2.43 -15.99 4.08
C ASP A 30 2.47 -15.54 2.61
N ARG A 31 1.42 -15.85 1.82
CA ARG A 31 1.28 -15.47 0.41
C ARG A 31 0.39 -14.24 0.21
N GLU A 32 -0.02 -13.56 1.27
CA GLU A 32 -0.95 -12.43 1.21
C GLU A 32 -0.31 -11.11 1.65
N ILE A 33 -0.77 -10.04 1.02
CA ILE A 33 -0.59 -8.67 1.47
C ILE A 33 -1.89 -8.19 2.10
N LEU A 34 -1.86 -8.00 3.42
CA LEU A 34 -2.99 -7.54 4.21
C LEU A 34 -2.87 -6.03 4.49
N PHE A 35 -3.93 -5.30 4.15
CA PHE A 35 -4.11 -3.89 4.44
C PHE A 35 -5.16 -3.75 5.54
N GLU A 36 -4.77 -3.12 6.65
CA GLU A 36 -5.69 -2.75 7.73
C GLU A 36 -5.71 -1.23 7.85
N TYR A 37 -6.87 -0.60 7.69
CA TYR A 37 -6.97 0.86 7.64
C TYR A 37 -8.25 1.43 8.24
N LYS A 38 -8.16 2.72 8.59
CA LYS A 38 -9.30 3.58 8.94
C LYS A 38 -9.20 4.89 8.17
N VAL A 39 -10.36 5.46 7.84
CA VAL A 39 -10.48 6.78 7.24
C VAL A 39 -10.81 7.79 8.33
N TYR A 40 -10.16 8.94 8.29
CA TYR A 40 -10.30 10.03 9.24
C TYR A 40 -10.64 11.33 8.51
N ASP A 41 -11.28 12.26 9.20
CA ASP A 41 -11.39 13.63 8.73
C ASP A 41 -10.09 14.42 9.00
N MET A 42 -10.06 15.69 8.56
CA MET A 42 -8.93 16.59 8.78
C MET A 42 -8.64 16.91 10.26
N TYR A 43 -9.60 16.67 11.15
CA TYR A 43 -9.49 16.90 12.59
C TYR A 43 -9.05 15.65 13.35
N GLY A 44 -8.92 14.51 12.66
CA GLY A 44 -8.53 13.24 13.24
C GLY A 44 -9.68 12.41 13.81
N ASN A 45 -10.93 12.76 13.54
CA ASN A 45 -12.08 11.93 13.90
C ASN A 45 -12.20 10.77 12.91
N ALA A 46 -12.45 9.56 13.42
CA ALA A 46 -12.65 8.40 12.57
C ALA A 46 -13.99 8.51 11.82
N LEU A 47 -13.91 8.43 10.48
CA LEU A 47 -15.06 8.40 9.57
C LEU A 47 -15.47 6.96 9.21
N SER A 48 -14.60 5.98 9.48
CA SER A 48 -14.87 4.57 9.21
C SER A 48 -14.49 3.69 10.39
N ASN A 49 -15.13 2.51 10.45
CA ASN A 49 -14.63 1.39 11.23
C ASN A 49 -13.30 0.86 10.65
N LEU A 50 -12.67 -0.08 11.36
CA LEU A 50 -11.48 -0.77 10.87
C LEU A 50 -11.85 -1.62 9.66
N SER A 51 -11.29 -1.29 8.50
CA SER A 51 -11.41 -2.06 7.27
C SER A 51 -10.20 -2.96 7.09
N LYS A 52 -10.42 -4.15 6.54
CA LYS A 52 -9.39 -5.11 6.16
C LYS A 52 -9.54 -5.49 4.70
N PHE A 53 -8.43 -5.54 3.98
CA PHE A 53 -8.38 -5.97 2.59
C PHE A 53 -7.12 -6.81 2.39
N SER A 54 -7.26 -8.02 1.86
CA SER A 54 -6.12 -8.88 1.51
C SER A 54 -6.06 -9.09 0.00
N ILE A 55 -4.84 -9.25 -0.50
CA ILE A 55 -4.57 -9.60 -1.88
C ILE A 55 -3.44 -10.63 -1.91
N ASP A 56 -3.57 -11.64 -2.76
CA ASP A 56 -2.49 -12.60 -2.99
C ASP A 56 -1.30 -11.88 -3.63
N VAL A 57 -0.09 -12.15 -3.15
CA VAL A 57 1.17 -11.64 -3.70
C VAL A 57 1.30 -11.94 -5.20
N ASP A 58 0.70 -13.02 -5.67
CA ASP A 58 0.70 -13.43 -7.07
C ASP A 58 -0.08 -12.47 -7.97
N GLN A 59 -1.00 -11.68 -7.41
CA GLN A 59 -1.70 -10.61 -8.12
C GLN A 59 -0.91 -9.30 -8.13
N ILE A 60 0.25 -9.24 -7.46
CA ILE A 60 1.12 -8.07 -7.42
C ILE A 60 2.15 -8.19 -8.53
N LYS A 61 2.07 -7.31 -9.51
CA LYS A 61 3.04 -7.21 -10.60
C LYS A 61 4.38 -6.63 -10.12
N SER A 62 4.34 -5.62 -9.27
CA SER A 62 5.55 -5.00 -8.72
C SER A 62 5.30 -4.34 -7.35
N THR A 63 6.34 -4.33 -6.52
CA THR A 63 6.40 -3.53 -5.29
C THR A 63 7.66 -2.67 -5.29
N GLU A 64 7.51 -1.35 -5.21
CA GLU A 64 8.62 -0.40 -5.26
C GLU A 64 8.59 0.55 -4.05
N PHE A 65 9.73 0.69 -3.37
CA PHE A 65 9.91 1.74 -2.39
C PHE A 65 10.73 2.91 -2.96
N LYS A 66 10.09 4.07 -3.14
CA LYS A 66 10.74 5.32 -3.52
C LYS A 66 11.09 6.14 -2.28
N LYS A 67 12.40 6.28 -2.02
CA LYS A 67 12.91 7.16 -0.96
C LYS A 67 12.53 8.61 -1.28
N GLY A 68 12.01 9.33 -0.29
CA GLY A 68 11.92 10.78 -0.36
C GLY A 68 13.27 11.44 -0.08
N PHE A 69 13.31 12.77 -0.18
CA PHE A 69 14.44 13.59 0.26
C PHE A 69 14.94 13.22 1.68
N PRO A 70 16.20 13.57 2.05
CA PRO A 70 16.84 13.11 3.28
C PRO A 70 16.02 13.33 4.58
N PHE A 71 15.18 14.37 4.61
CA PHE A 71 14.35 14.71 5.76
C PHE A 71 12.88 14.30 5.65
N THR A 72 12.46 13.72 4.53
CA THR A 72 11.06 13.34 4.30
C THR A 72 10.86 11.83 4.45
N GLY A 73 9.62 11.39 4.34
CA GLY A 73 9.28 9.97 4.32
C GLY A 73 9.73 9.26 3.04
N GLY A 74 8.91 8.34 2.60
CA GLY A 74 9.01 7.71 1.29
C GLY A 74 7.63 7.29 0.79
N LYS A 75 7.60 6.65 -0.37
CA LYS A 75 6.39 6.08 -0.94
C LYS A 75 6.63 4.60 -1.18
N LEU A 76 5.75 3.76 -0.64
CA LEU A 76 5.67 2.35 -1.02
C LEU A 76 4.56 2.23 -2.06
N ILE A 77 4.89 1.69 -3.21
CA ILE A 77 4.03 1.64 -4.38
C ILE A 77 3.78 0.17 -4.70
N PHE A 78 2.50 -0.20 -4.80
CA PHE A 78 2.10 -1.51 -5.31
C PHE A 78 1.40 -1.34 -6.65
N GLU A 79 1.74 -2.21 -7.60
CA GLU A 79 1.06 -2.33 -8.89
C GLU A 79 0.54 -3.77 -9.02
N ALA A 80 -0.75 -3.90 -9.29
CA ALA A 80 -1.41 -5.19 -9.47
C ALA A 80 -1.38 -5.62 -10.94
N SER A 81 -1.60 -6.91 -11.17
CA SER A 81 -1.74 -7.53 -12.50
C SER A 81 -3.03 -7.07 -13.22
N GLN A 82 -4.08 -6.73 -12.46
CA GLN A 82 -5.36 -6.24 -12.97
C GLN A 82 -5.84 -5.02 -12.18
N TRP A 83 -6.62 -4.16 -12.84
CA TRP A 83 -7.11 -2.91 -12.24
C TRP A 83 -8.02 -3.12 -11.04
N ALA A 84 -8.92 -4.11 -11.12
CA ALA A 84 -9.95 -4.37 -10.12
C ALA A 84 -9.39 -4.71 -8.73
N PHE A 85 -8.15 -5.20 -8.65
CA PHE A 85 -7.61 -5.73 -7.40
C PHE A 85 -7.40 -4.68 -6.30
N PHE A 86 -7.14 -3.41 -6.63
CA PHE A 86 -6.99 -2.37 -5.60
C PHE A 86 -8.20 -1.47 -5.43
N GLU A 87 -9.28 -1.65 -6.20
CA GLU A 87 -10.50 -0.84 -6.08
C GLU A 87 -11.05 -0.72 -4.65
N PRO A 88 -11.01 -1.77 -3.80
CA PRO A 88 -11.47 -1.65 -2.41
C PRO A 88 -10.64 -0.69 -1.54
N LEU A 89 -9.39 -0.39 -1.93
CA LEU A 89 -8.53 0.52 -1.20
C LEU A 89 -8.82 1.98 -1.59
N PRO A 90 -9.17 2.86 -0.62
CA PRO A 90 -9.42 4.26 -0.91
C PRO A 90 -8.20 4.94 -1.53
N GLY A 91 -8.36 5.70 -2.61
CA GLY A 91 -7.25 6.38 -3.28
C GLY A 91 -6.35 5.46 -4.10
N SER A 92 -6.80 4.25 -4.41
CA SER A 92 -6.22 3.45 -5.49
C SER A 92 -6.58 4.05 -6.84
N GLU A 93 -5.70 3.89 -7.82
CA GLU A 93 -5.90 4.36 -9.19
C GLU A 93 -5.39 3.29 -10.17
N GLN A 94 -6.25 2.80 -11.07
CA GLN A 94 -5.88 1.91 -12.20
C GLN A 94 -4.98 0.71 -11.81
N GLY A 95 -5.33 -0.01 -10.74
CA GLY A 95 -4.54 -1.16 -10.27
C GLY A 95 -3.25 -0.77 -9.56
N LYS A 96 -3.15 0.46 -9.03
CA LYS A 96 -2.02 0.93 -8.25
C LYS A 96 -2.48 1.57 -6.95
N ILE A 97 -1.69 1.38 -5.89
CA ILE A 97 -1.86 2.10 -4.63
C ILE A 97 -0.52 2.66 -4.16
N VAL A 98 -0.53 3.91 -3.68
CA VAL A 98 0.66 4.61 -3.20
C VAL A 98 0.51 4.92 -1.72
N LEU A 99 1.27 4.21 -0.89
CA LEU A 99 1.29 4.38 0.55
C LEU A 99 2.41 5.37 0.92
N LYS A 100 2.11 6.46 1.63
CA LYS A 100 3.18 7.30 2.19
C LYS A 100 3.68 6.71 3.50
N ILE A 101 4.98 6.52 3.57
CA ILE A 101 5.69 5.94 4.71
C ILE A 101 6.41 7.06 5.45
N LYS A 102 6.30 7.10 6.79
CA LYS A 102 7.02 8.09 7.60
C LYS A 102 8.52 7.84 7.57
N ARG A 103 9.31 8.89 7.80
CA ARG A 103 10.78 8.81 7.81
C ARG A 103 11.30 7.70 8.74
N ARG A 104 10.73 7.59 9.94
CA ARG A 104 11.11 6.58 10.95
C ARG A 104 10.89 5.13 10.49
N ASP A 105 9.99 4.92 9.53
CA ASP A 105 9.57 3.61 9.04
C ASP A 105 10.23 3.27 7.67
N ARG A 106 11.14 4.14 7.18
CA ARG A 106 11.80 4.02 5.87
C ARG A 106 12.54 2.71 5.69
N ASP A 107 13.35 2.33 6.67
CA ASP A 107 14.18 1.11 6.56
C ASP A 107 13.33 -0.16 6.61
N ALA A 108 12.22 -0.12 7.36
CA ALA A 108 11.24 -1.19 7.34
C ALA A 108 10.59 -1.32 5.96
N ALA A 109 10.23 -0.21 5.32
CA ALA A 109 9.66 -0.20 3.97
C ALA A 109 10.62 -0.68 2.88
N ILE A 110 11.90 -0.33 2.98
CA ILE A 110 12.94 -0.89 2.10
C ILE A 110 12.96 -2.40 2.26
N ARG A 111 13.16 -2.91 3.49
CA ARG A 111 13.24 -4.36 3.75
C ARG A 111 11.99 -5.12 3.28
N PHE A 112 10.82 -4.54 3.50
CA PHE A 112 9.55 -5.13 3.07
C PHE A 112 9.44 -5.24 1.56
N SER A 113 9.72 -4.14 0.83
CA SER A 113 9.68 -4.16 -0.64
C SER A 113 10.72 -5.13 -1.22
N THR A 114 11.93 -5.17 -0.66
CA THR A 114 12.96 -6.15 -1.04
C THR A 114 12.49 -7.58 -0.81
N LYS A 115 11.90 -7.88 0.35
CA LYS A 115 11.44 -9.24 0.66
C LYS A 115 10.34 -9.70 -0.29
N LEU A 116 9.37 -8.84 -0.59
CA LEU A 116 8.31 -9.17 -1.56
C LEU A 116 8.87 -9.40 -2.96
N ASN A 117 9.80 -8.56 -3.41
CA ASN A 117 10.41 -8.74 -4.72
C ASN A 117 11.24 -10.02 -4.82
N LEU A 118 11.96 -10.39 -3.75
CA LEU A 118 12.67 -11.67 -3.69
C LEU A 118 11.71 -12.86 -3.79
N TYR A 119 10.58 -12.81 -3.08
CA TYR A 119 9.55 -13.84 -3.18
C TYR A 119 9.01 -13.96 -4.61
N GLN A 120 8.68 -12.84 -5.25
CA GLN A 120 8.20 -12.86 -6.65
C GLN A 120 9.26 -13.38 -7.63
N SER A 121 10.52 -13.01 -7.43
CA SER A 121 11.63 -13.50 -8.25
C SER A 121 11.84 -15.01 -8.08
N GLN A 122 11.80 -15.53 -6.85
CA GLN A 122 11.90 -16.97 -6.60
C GLN A 122 10.78 -17.72 -7.31
N LYS A 123 9.54 -17.26 -7.16
CA LYS A 123 8.40 -17.88 -7.83
C LYS A 123 8.55 -17.91 -9.36
N ARG A 124 9.00 -16.81 -9.98
CA ARG A 124 9.22 -16.77 -11.43
C ARG A 124 10.27 -17.79 -11.87
N LEU A 125 11.28 -18.06 -11.06
CA LEU A 125 12.29 -19.09 -11.34
C LEU A 125 11.70 -20.50 -11.21
N ASP A 126 10.88 -20.74 -10.18
CA ASP A 126 10.22 -22.02 -9.97
C ASP A 126 9.25 -22.32 -11.15
N ASP A 127 8.42 -21.35 -11.54
CA ASP A 127 7.49 -21.46 -12.68
C ASP A 127 8.20 -21.69 -14.03
N MET A 128 9.49 -21.33 -14.13
CA MET A 128 10.32 -21.57 -15.32
C MET A 128 10.99 -22.95 -15.31
N ASN A 129 11.32 -23.49 -14.14
CA ASN A 129 11.91 -24.82 -13.99
C ASN A 129 10.88 -25.95 -14.10
N ASP A 130 9.61 -25.65 -13.80
CA ASP A 130 8.48 -26.57 -13.93
C ASP A 130 7.92 -26.67 -15.37
N ARG A 131 8.59 -26.08 -16.36
CA ARG A 131 8.27 -26.13 -17.80
C ARG A 131 9.32 -26.90 -18.59
#